data_AF-A0A662R2V9-F1
#
_entry.id   AF-A0A662R2V9-F1
#
_cell.length_a   1.000
_cell.length_b   1.000
_cell.length_c   1.000
_cell.angle_alpha   90.00
_cell.angle_beta   90.00
_cell.angle_gamma   90.00
#
_symmetry.space_group_name_H-M   'P 1'
#
loop_
_entity.id
_entity.type
_entity.pdbx_description
1 polymer ?
#
loop_
_entity_poly.entity_id
_entity_poly.type
_entity_poly.pdbx_seq_one_letter_code
_entity_poly.pdbx_strand_id
1 'polypeptide(L)'
;MKNTKTTPHIDYTRRVLEAAVILLFCLLITSPASEGMHASGTFSHSFIHEYNGAENCLVCHRQVSEDVATSIHNTWMGTAANIVGKEGTETGKLAGVNEFRAGITSNEAFCGECHAGFGLPEYDLSVGKVDCLICHAPNYKKTATGPDPSIDVLGAVQSMVKSPTREMCLRCHAMAGGGDNNKRGDLELAMGAADVSKDLDVHMSAGMTCQDCHTFEDHHVSGRGMDLRVDDTPTVISCDDARCHGSEPHPEGSTEGRICNQHTDRLYCTACHITSYGKNQSVEVSRDWENRTLADDGMYHATIVRESNPAPIHVWWNRTSEIMDLADPVVLDDGVV
;
A
#
# COMPACT_ATOMS: atom_id res chain seq x y z
N MET A 1 -32.23 42.63 -59.04
CA MET A 1 -32.09 42.39 -57.58
C MET A 1 -32.07 40.88 -57.32
N LYS A 2 -30.91 40.42 -56.84
CA LYS A 2 -30.59 39.26 -55.98
C LYS A 2 -31.32 37.89 -56.12
N ASN A 3 -30.46 36.90 -56.34
CA ASN A 3 -30.32 35.60 -55.65
C ASN A 3 -31.26 34.43 -56.01
N THR A 4 -30.81 33.60 -56.94
CA THR A 4 -31.08 32.16 -56.99
C THR A 4 -29.99 31.39 -56.23
N LYS A 5 -30.40 30.59 -55.23
CA LYS A 5 -29.57 29.64 -54.48
C LYS A 5 -29.18 28.45 -55.38
N THR A 6 -27.90 28.11 -55.42
CA THR A 6 -27.38 26.83 -55.89
C THR A 6 -26.88 26.02 -54.69
N THR A 7 -27.45 24.83 -54.52
CA THR A 7 -27.02 23.80 -53.56
C THR A 7 -25.74 23.12 -54.07
N PRO A 8 -24.72 22.85 -53.24
CA PRO A 8 -23.57 22.06 -53.66
C PRO A 8 -23.86 20.57 -53.52
N HIS A 9 -23.70 19.83 -54.62
CA HIS A 9 -23.59 18.38 -54.64
C HIS A 9 -22.31 17.98 -53.87
N ILE A 10 -22.48 17.24 -52.77
CA ILE A 10 -21.37 16.62 -52.04
C ILE A 10 -20.94 15.38 -52.81
N ASP A 11 -19.72 15.43 -53.31
CA ASP A 11 -19.07 14.39 -54.13
C ASP A 11 -18.69 13.18 -53.26
N TYR A 12 -19.64 12.23 -53.17
CA TYR A 12 -19.55 11.01 -52.36
C TYR A 12 -18.40 10.10 -52.78
N THR A 13 -17.95 10.23 -54.03
CA THR A 13 -16.91 9.40 -54.66
C THR A 13 -15.50 9.66 -54.11
N ARG A 14 -15.22 10.85 -53.59
CA ARG A 14 -13.89 11.19 -53.05
C ARG A 14 -13.64 10.63 -51.65
N ARG A 15 -14.69 10.49 -50.82
CA ARG A 15 -14.57 9.97 -49.45
C ARG A 15 -14.37 8.45 -49.39
N VAL A 16 -14.84 7.71 -50.39
CA VAL A 16 -14.67 6.25 -50.45
C VAL A 16 -13.25 5.85 -50.83
N LEU A 17 -12.55 6.65 -51.66
CA LEU A 17 -11.15 6.40 -51.98
C LEU A 17 -10.18 6.73 -50.83
N GLU A 18 -10.45 7.78 -50.04
CA GLU A 18 -9.60 8.12 -48.89
C GLU A 18 -9.73 7.08 -47.75
N ALA A 19 -10.91 6.47 -47.55
CA ALA A 19 -11.10 5.40 -46.56
C ALA A 19 -10.41 4.08 -46.95
N ALA A 20 -10.31 3.76 -48.24
CA ALA A 20 -9.68 2.52 -48.72
C ALA A 20 -8.15 2.53 -48.59
N VAL A 21 -7.51 3.70 -48.71
CA VAL A 21 -6.04 3.82 -48.59
C VAL A 21 -5.57 3.74 -47.13
N ILE A 22 -6.39 4.19 -46.17
CA ILE A 22 -6.08 4.11 -44.74
C ILE A 22 -6.23 2.66 -44.23
N LEU A 23 -7.22 1.91 -44.72
CA LEU A 23 -7.41 0.49 -44.35
C LEU A 23 -6.32 -0.43 -44.92
N LEU A 24 -5.69 -0.09 -46.05
CA LEU A 24 -4.59 -0.87 -46.61
C LEU A 24 -3.25 -0.64 -45.89
N PHE A 25 -3.05 0.50 -45.24
CA PHE A 25 -1.82 0.81 -44.50
C PHE A 25 -1.80 0.25 -43.07
N CYS A 26 -2.95 -0.16 -42.52
CA CYS A 26 -3.05 -0.81 -41.21
C CYS A 26 -2.79 -2.33 -41.22
N LEU A 27 -2.58 -2.96 -42.39
CA LEU A 27 -2.45 -4.41 -42.53
C LEU A 27 -1.01 -4.93 -42.71
N LEU A 28 0.03 -4.09 -42.55
CA LEU A 28 1.43 -4.49 -42.80
C LEU A 28 2.44 -4.03 -41.73
N ILE A 29 2.02 -3.95 -40.47
CA ILE A 29 2.97 -3.91 -39.33
C ILE A 29 2.65 -5.09 -38.40
N THR A 30 2.93 -6.30 -38.87
CA THR A 30 3.14 -7.44 -37.98
C THR A 30 4.56 -7.30 -37.42
N SER A 31 4.69 -6.54 -36.33
CA SER A 31 5.85 -6.72 -35.45
C SER A 31 5.84 -8.17 -34.99
N PRO A 32 6.95 -8.92 -35.04
CA PRO A 32 7.00 -10.17 -34.30
C PRO A 32 6.76 -9.78 -32.85
N ALA A 33 5.68 -10.30 -32.26
CA ALA A 33 5.59 -10.36 -30.82
C ALA A 33 6.89 -11.04 -30.38
N SER A 34 7.75 -10.30 -29.68
CA SER A 34 8.77 -10.92 -28.87
C SER A 34 7.99 -11.74 -27.85
N GLU A 35 7.75 -13.01 -28.18
CA GLU A 35 7.55 -14.04 -27.18
C GLU A 35 8.78 -13.93 -26.29
N GLY A 36 8.64 -13.16 -25.21
CA GLY A 36 9.55 -13.23 -24.10
C GLY A 36 9.56 -14.68 -23.71
N MET A 37 10.65 -15.36 -24.02
CA MET A 37 11.00 -16.61 -23.38
C MET A 37 11.03 -16.31 -21.89
N HIS A 38 9.89 -16.48 -21.21
CA HIS A 38 9.87 -16.76 -19.78
C HIS A 38 10.48 -18.15 -19.63
N ALA A 39 11.81 -18.18 -19.73
CA ALA A 39 12.59 -19.28 -19.23
C ALA A 39 12.29 -19.32 -17.73
N SER A 40 11.41 -20.24 -17.35
CA SER A 40 11.22 -20.74 -15.98
C SER A 40 12.47 -21.50 -15.50
N GLY A 41 13.65 -20.91 -15.71
CA GLY A 41 14.86 -21.33 -15.03
C GLY A 41 14.87 -20.66 -13.67
N THR A 42 14.94 -21.45 -12.60
CA THR A 42 15.30 -20.95 -11.28
C THR A 42 16.74 -20.45 -11.33
N PHE A 43 16.93 -19.21 -11.79
CA PHE A 43 18.19 -18.52 -11.66
C PHE A 43 18.39 -18.22 -10.18
N SER A 44 19.26 -18.98 -9.54
CA SER A 44 19.71 -18.71 -8.18
C SER A 44 20.64 -17.49 -8.20
N HIS A 45 20.57 -16.67 -7.15
CA HIS A 45 21.52 -15.58 -6.92
C HIS A 45 22.86 -16.06 -6.33
N SER A 46 23.18 -17.36 -6.42
CA SER A 46 24.41 -17.97 -5.86
C SER A 46 25.72 -17.38 -6.42
N PHE A 47 25.66 -16.67 -7.54
CA PHE A 47 26.80 -15.95 -8.14
C PHE A 47 27.14 -14.63 -7.41
N ILE A 48 26.26 -14.14 -6.54
CA ILE A 48 26.55 -12.96 -5.70
C ILE A 48 27.49 -13.43 -4.59
N HIS A 49 28.73 -12.95 -4.60
CA HIS A 49 29.73 -13.28 -3.57
C HIS A 49 29.93 -12.16 -2.53
N GLU A 50 29.41 -10.97 -2.82
CA GLU A 50 29.40 -9.80 -1.96
C GLU A 50 28.09 -9.03 -2.19
N TYR A 51 27.46 -8.57 -1.11
CA TYR A 51 26.20 -7.83 -1.17
C TYR A 51 26.45 -6.32 -1.05
N ASN A 52 26.19 -5.60 -2.15
CA ASN A 52 26.34 -4.16 -2.32
C ASN A 52 24.97 -3.47 -2.50
N GLY A 53 23.92 -4.02 -1.90
CA GLY A 53 22.56 -3.48 -2.01
C GLY A 53 21.94 -3.68 -3.40
N ALA A 54 21.13 -2.72 -3.83
CA ALA A 54 20.43 -2.78 -5.12
C ALA A 54 21.38 -3.03 -6.31
N GLU A 55 22.63 -2.58 -6.25
CA GLU A 55 23.60 -2.70 -7.35
C GLU A 55 23.73 -4.13 -7.87
N ASN A 56 23.70 -5.15 -6.99
CA ASN A 56 23.72 -6.55 -7.43
C ASN A 56 22.46 -6.94 -8.22
N CYS A 57 21.31 -6.37 -7.85
CA CYS A 57 20.03 -6.64 -8.49
C CYS A 57 19.88 -5.87 -9.81
N LEU A 58 20.40 -4.64 -9.90
CA LEU A 58 20.26 -3.75 -11.06
C LEU A 58 20.88 -4.29 -12.35
N VAL A 59 21.77 -5.28 -12.26
CA VAL A 59 22.32 -5.96 -13.44
C VAL A 59 21.23 -6.68 -14.24
N CYS A 60 20.20 -7.19 -13.56
CA CYS A 60 19.11 -7.95 -14.18
C CYS A 60 17.71 -7.32 -13.98
N HIS A 61 17.52 -6.57 -12.89
CA HIS A 61 16.22 -6.06 -12.42
C HIS A 61 16.18 -4.52 -12.36
N ARG A 62 16.82 -3.85 -13.34
CA ARG A 62 16.86 -2.39 -13.39
C ARG A 62 15.47 -1.76 -13.43
N GLN A 63 14.60 -2.20 -14.36
CA GLN A 63 13.25 -1.66 -14.49
C GLN A 63 12.46 -1.81 -13.19
N VAL A 64 12.51 -3.00 -12.58
CA VAL A 64 11.88 -3.26 -11.28
C VAL A 64 12.34 -2.28 -10.20
N SER A 65 13.63 -1.94 -10.19
CA SER A 65 14.14 -0.96 -9.22
C SER A 65 13.78 0.49 -9.56
N GLU A 66 13.57 0.81 -10.83
CA GLU A 66 13.03 2.11 -11.28
C GLU A 66 11.56 2.25 -10.85
N ASP A 67 10.78 1.19 -11.04
CA ASP A 67 9.40 1.06 -10.61
C ASP A 67 9.25 1.23 -9.09
N VAL A 68 10.05 0.50 -8.29
CA VAL A 68 10.04 0.66 -6.82
C VAL A 68 10.46 2.08 -6.43
N ALA A 69 11.46 2.67 -7.11
CA ALA A 69 11.96 3.98 -6.77
C ALA A 69 10.87 5.08 -6.86
N THR A 70 9.86 4.90 -7.72
CA THR A 70 8.72 5.81 -7.87
C THR A 70 7.50 5.45 -7.03
N SER A 71 7.44 4.25 -6.45
CA SER A 71 6.32 3.81 -5.60
C SER A 71 6.24 4.55 -4.26
N ILE A 72 5.04 4.65 -3.68
CA ILE A 72 4.87 5.24 -2.33
C ILE A 72 5.65 4.49 -1.23
N HIS A 73 6.00 3.22 -1.44
CA HIS A 73 6.81 2.45 -0.51
C HIS A 73 8.24 3.01 -0.37
N ASN A 74 8.77 3.57 -1.45
CA ASN A 74 10.06 4.25 -1.47
C ASN A 74 9.91 5.76 -1.26
N THR A 75 9.03 6.44 -1.97
CA THR A 75 8.96 7.91 -1.88
C THR A 75 8.42 8.41 -0.55
N TRP A 76 7.52 7.64 0.08
CA TRP A 76 6.72 8.06 1.23
C TRP A 76 5.97 9.39 1.03
N MET A 77 5.83 9.82 -0.22
CA MET A 77 5.27 11.09 -0.66
C MET A 77 4.62 10.90 -2.03
N GLY A 78 3.66 11.75 -2.32
CA GLY A 78 3.08 11.89 -3.64
C GLY A 78 1.93 12.88 -3.61
N THR A 79 1.19 12.91 -4.71
CA THR A 79 0.08 13.84 -4.86
C THR A 79 -1.12 13.39 -4.04
N ALA A 80 -1.62 14.30 -3.19
CA ALA A 80 -2.76 14.06 -2.33
C ALA A 80 -3.99 13.68 -3.16
N ALA A 81 -4.64 12.58 -2.76
CA ALA A 81 -5.86 12.08 -3.38
C ALA A 81 -6.96 11.87 -2.33
N ASN A 82 -8.13 12.44 -2.58
CA ASN A 82 -9.27 12.43 -1.67
C ASN A 82 -8.96 13.04 -0.29
N ILE A 83 -8.21 14.13 -0.27
CA ILE A 83 -7.86 14.85 0.97
C ILE A 83 -8.49 16.24 0.97
N VAL A 84 -9.33 16.49 1.97
CA VAL A 84 -10.08 17.75 2.08
C VAL A 84 -9.10 18.92 2.16
N GLY A 85 -9.26 19.89 1.25
CA GLY A 85 -8.45 21.12 1.21
C GLY A 85 -7.01 20.94 0.70
N LYS A 86 -6.58 19.72 0.37
CA LYS A 86 -5.20 19.42 -0.05
C LYS A 86 -5.08 18.68 -1.37
N GLU A 87 -6.19 18.41 -2.05
CA GLU A 87 -6.20 17.71 -3.34
C GLU A 87 -5.16 18.29 -4.31
N GLY A 88 -4.32 17.43 -4.89
CA GLY A 88 -3.29 17.86 -5.84
C GLY A 88 -2.01 18.44 -5.21
N THR A 89 -1.92 18.56 -3.89
CA THR A 89 -0.69 18.99 -3.19
C THR A 89 0.20 17.79 -2.88
N GLU A 90 1.52 18.01 -2.77
CA GLU A 90 2.44 16.95 -2.35
C GLU A 90 2.34 16.72 -0.83
N THR A 91 2.09 15.47 -0.45
CA THR A 91 1.96 15.05 0.96
C THR A 91 2.31 13.56 1.09
N GLY A 92 2.33 13.04 2.32
CA GLY A 92 2.67 11.65 2.57
C GLY A 92 3.17 11.43 3.99
N LYS A 93 3.89 10.33 4.21
CA LYS A 93 4.45 9.99 5.52
C LYS A 93 5.54 10.99 5.93
N LEU A 94 6.31 11.56 4.99
CA LEU A 94 7.34 12.56 5.30
C LEU A 94 6.72 13.89 5.78
N ALA A 95 5.58 14.29 5.23
CA ALA A 95 4.88 15.52 5.63
C ALA A 95 3.93 15.32 6.83
N GLY A 96 3.42 14.10 6.99
CA GLY A 96 2.32 13.79 7.90
C GLY A 96 2.68 13.79 9.38
N VAL A 97 1.72 14.20 10.20
CA VAL A 97 1.79 14.10 11.66
C VAL A 97 0.91 12.94 12.16
N ASN A 98 1.33 12.29 13.26
CA ASN A 98 0.50 11.39 14.06
C ASN A 98 0.86 11.48 15.55
N GLU A 99 -0.03 11.00 16.40
CA GLU A 99 0.08 10.97 17.85
C GLU A 99 1.08 9.93 18.39
N PHE A 100 1.51 8.96 17.57
CA PHE A 100 2.43 7.89 18.00
C PHE A 100 3.88 8.33 18.11
N ARG A 101 4.42 8.92 17.04
CA ARG A 101 5.84 9.33 16.95
C ARG A 101 5.98 10.77 16.43
N ALA A 102 4.90 11.56 16.43
CA ALA A 102 4.82 12.90 15.85
C ALA A 102 5.06 12.92 14.35
N GLY A 103 6.31 12.79 13.90
CA GLY A 103 6.70 12.82 12.49
C GLY A 103 8.02 12.10 12.25
N ILE A 104 8.43 12.02 10.99
CA ILE A 104 9.69 11.36 10.61
C ILE A 104 10.91 12.19 11.00
N THR A 105 10.83 13.51 10.85
CA THR A 105 11.92 14.41 11.23
C THR A 105 12.33 14.17 12.68
N SER A 106 13.63 14.00 12.92
CA SER A 106 14.28 13.57 14.18
C SER A 106 14.09 12.11 14.62
N ASN A 107 13.35 11.31 13.85
CA ASN A 107 13.08 9.88 14.09
C ASN A 107 13.47 9.01 12.89
N GLU A 108 14.30 9.51 11.97
CA GLU A 108 14.59 8.90 10.67
C GLU A 108 15.22 7.52 10.81
N ALA A 109 16.08 7.32 11.82
CA ALA A 109 16.73 6.04 12.09
C ALA A 109 15.74 4.94 12.45
N PHE A 110 14.74 5.27 13.27
CA PHE A 110 13.69 4.33 13.68
C PHE A 110 12.68 4.12 12.56
N CYS A 111 12.25 5.21 11.90
CA CYS A 111 11.28 5.13 10.81
C CYS A 111 11.86 4.34 9.62
N GLY A 112 13.14 4.54 9.31
CA GLY A 112 13.89 3.92 8.22
C GLY A 112 14.02 2.40 8.31
N GLU A 113 13.82 1.80 9.48
CA GLU A 113 13.76 0.33 9.63
C GLU A 113 12.61 -0.30 8.81
N CYS A 114 11.58 0.50 8.50
CA CYS A 114 10.44 0.09 7.67
C CYS A 114 10.45 0.72 6.27
N HIS A 115 11.51 1.44 5.88
CA HIS A 115 11.59 2.07 4.55
C HIS A 115 12.09 1.08 3.50
N ALA A 116 11.57 1.18 2.28
CA ALA A 116 11.93 0.30 1.16
C ALA A 116 13.27 0.66 0.48
N GLY A 117 14.06 1.55 1.08
CA GLY A 117 15.39 1.93 0.62
C GLY A 117 16.42 1.94 1.76
N PHE A 118 17.69 1.99 1.40
CA PHE A 118 18.82 2.13 2.32
C PHE A 118 19.19 3.60 2.51
N GLY A 119 19.46 3.97 3.76
CA GLY A 119 19.74 5.33 4.15
C GLY A 119 18.53 5.99 4.77
N LEU A 120 18.72 7.24 5.19
CA LEU A 120 17.61 8.00 5.77
C LEU A 120 16.60 8.34 4.65
N PRO A 121 15.29 8.09 4.85
CA PRO A 121 14.27 8.20 3.80
C PRO A 121 14.15 9.55 3.10
N GLU A 122 14.63 10.63 3.72
CA GLU A 122 14.56 11.99 3.19
C GLU A 122 15.69 12.33 2.20
N TYR A 123 16.74 11.50 2.08
CA TYR A 123 18.02 11.95 1.52
C TYR A 123 18.37 11.37 0.15
N ASP A 124 18.04 10.11 -0.12
CA ASP A 124 18.36 9.47 -1.41
C ASP A 124 17.35 8.35 -1.72
N LEU A 125 16.44 8.64 -2.63
CA LEU A 125 15.39 7.73 -3.11
C LEU A 125 15.75 7.09 -4.46
N SER A 126 17.02 7.17 -4.86
CA SER A 126 17.44 6.69 -6.18
C SER A 126 17.33 5.18 -6.32
N VAL A 127 17.27 4.74 -7.58
CA VAL A 127 17.25 3.33 -8.01
C VAL A 127 18.35 2.50 -7.33
N GLY A 128 19.53 3.08 -7.07
CA GLY A 128 20.65 2.39 -6.41
C GLY A 128 20.48 2.20 -4.89
N LYS A 129 19.45 2.79 -4.29
CA LYS A 129 19.17 2.72 -2.85
C LYS A 129 18.02 1.81 -2.49
N VAL A 130 17.30 1.24 -3.45
CA VAL A 130 16.18 0.32 -3.16
C VAL A 130 16.68 -0.87 -2.33
N ASP A 131 15.93 -1.22 -1.29
CA ASP A 131 16.14 -2.40 -0.47
C ASP A 131 15.23 -3.53 -0.96
N CYS A 132 15.74 -4.35 -1.87
CA CYS A 132 14.97 -5.47 -2.42
C CYS A 132 14.62 -6.53 -1.37
N LEU A 133 15.44 -6.67 -0.32
CA LEU A 133 15.33 -7.79 0.63
C LEU A 133 14.24 -7.56 1.67
N ILE A 134 13.86 -6.31 1.94
CA ILE A 134 12.80 -6.00 2.91
C ILE A 134 11.48 -6.69 2.57
N CYS A 135 11.15 -6.79 1.27
CA CYS A 135 9.94 -7.45 0.78
C CYS A 135 10.17 -8.87 0.26
N HIS A 136 11.38 -9.21 -0.18
CA HIS A 136 11.64 -10.48 -0.88
C HIS A 136 12.43 -11.52 -0.07
N ALA A 137 12.96 -11.18 1.10
CA ALA A 137 13.72 -12.11 1.93
C ALA A 137 13.01 -12.41 3.27
N PRO A 138 12.79 -13.70 3.60
CA PRO A 138 12.25 -14.10 4.90
C PRO A 138 13.25 -13.80 6.00
N ASN A 139 12.74 -13.42 7.18
CA ASN A 139 13.53 -13.08 8.36
C ASN A 139 14.55 -11.94 8.17
N TYR A 140 14.49 -11.19 7.07
CA TYR A 140 15.37 -10.06 6.84
C TYR A 140 15.04 -8.93 7.80
N LYS A 141 16.10 -8.36 8.38
CA LYS A 141 16.03 -7.20 9.26
C LYS A 141 17.03 -6.16 8.77
N LYS A 142 16.70 -4.90 9.01
CA LYS A 142 17.54 -3.77 8.67
C LYS A 142 17.56 -2.77 9.81
N THR A 143 18.62 -1.97 9.80
CA THR A 143 18.63 -0.65 10.40
C THR A 143 18.27 0.38 9.31
N ALA A 144 18.16 1.66 9.65
CA ALA A 144 17.95 2.69 8.62
C ALA A 144 19.07 2.74 7.56
N THR A 145 20.30 2.32 7.87
CA THR A 145 21.43 2.47 6.94
C THR A 145 21.75 1.21 6.13
N GLY A 146 21.11 0.08 6.42
CA GLY A 146 21.45 -1.19 5.77
C GLY A 146 20.94 -2.42 6.51
N PRO A 147 21.25 -3.63 6.00
CA PRO A 147 20.97 -4.89 6.70
C PRO A 147 21.47 -4.84 8.15
N ASP A 148 20.68 -5.40 9.06
CA ASP A 148 21.10 -5.53 10.45
C ASP A 148 22.34 -6.44 10.53
N PRO A 149 23.39 -6.09 11.31
CA PRO A 149 24.61 -6.89 11.40
C PRO A 149 24.42 -8.34 11.86
N SER A 150 23.28 -8.66 12.47
CA SER A 150 22.92 -10.03 12.87
C SER A 150 22.41 -10.90 11.73
N ILE A 151 22.17 -10.33 10.55
CA ILE A 151 21.62 -11.03 9.38
C ILE A 151 22.74 -11.53 8.46
N ASP A 152 22.69 -12.82 8.12
CA ASP A 152 23.45 -13.36 6.98
C ASP A 152 22.83 -12.89 5.67
N VAL A 153 23.17 -11.67 5.27
CA VAL A 153 22.61 -11.05 4.06
C VAL A 153 23.02 -11.78 2.78
N LEU A 154 24.20 -12.41 2.78
CA LEU A 154 24.67 -13.18 1.63
C LEU A 154 23.86 -14.47 1.47
N GLY A 155 23.64 -15.20 2.56
CA GLY A 155 22.75 -16.37 2.56
C GLY A 155 21.32 -16.00 2.15
N ALA A 156 20.81 -14.86 2.65
CA ALA A 156 19.50 -14.36 2.29
C ALA A 156 19.37 -14.08 0.79
N VAL A 157 20.31 -13.33 0.19
CA VAL A 157 20.23 -12.99 -1.23
C VAL A 157 20.38 -14.24 -2.11
N GLN A 158 21.33 -15.13 -1.80
CA GLN A 158 21.65 -16.30 -2.62
C GLN A 158 20.53 -17.34 -2.68
N SER A 159 19.79 -17.51 -1.57
CA SER A 159 18.93 -18.69 -1.37
C SER A 159 17.52 -18.39 -0.89
N MET A 160 17.20 -17.16 -0.48
CA MET A 160 15.92 -16.87 0.19
C MET A 160 15.03 -15.84 -0.53
N VAL A 161 15.53 -15.17 -1.58
CA VAL A 161 14.75 -14.23 -2.40
C VAL A 161 13.59 -14.97 -3.07
N LYS A 162 12.36 -14.51 -2.81
CA LYS A 162 11.12 -15.09 -3.33
C LYS A 162 10.00 -14.06 -3.38
N SER A 163 8.83 -14.46 -3.88
CA SER A 163 7.61 -13.64 -3.79
C SER A 163 7.29 -13.29 -2.33
N PRO A 164 6.83 -12.05 -2.05
CA PRO A 164 6.51 -11.63 -0.69
C PRO A 164 5.50 -12.56 -0.01
N THR A 165 5.76 -12.83 1.27
CA THR A 165 4.81 -13.53 2.15
C THR A 165 4.14 -12.53 3.09
N ARG A 166 3.09 -12.96 3.80
CA ARG A 166 2.44 -12.14 4.84
C ARG A 166 3.43 -11.65 5.90
N GLU A 167 4.32 -12.52 6.38
CA GLU A 167 5.36 -12.18 7.35
C GLU A 167 6.26 -11.02 6.87
N MET A 168 6.64 -11.02 5.58
CA MET A 168 7.48 -9.97 5.01
C MET A 168 6.78 -8.62 4.93
N CYS A 169 5.45 -8.60 4.76
CA CYS A 169 4.67 -7.36 4.80
C CYS A 169 4.48 -6.89 6.25
N LEU A 170 4.13 -7.83 7.14
CA LEU A 170 3.74 -7.53 8.53
C LEU A 170 4.90 -7.07 9.40
N ARG A 171 6.16 -7.40 9.07
CA ARG A 171 7.32 -6.88 9.82
C ARG A 171 7.40 -5.35 9.87
N CYS A 172 6.76 -4.66 8.92
CA CYS A 172 6.62 -3.21 8.92
C CYS A 172 5.18 -2.78 9.23
N HIS A 173 4.19 -3.44 8.62
CA HIS A 173 2.80 -3.00 8.71
C HIS A 173 2.15 -3.29 10.09
N ALA A 174 2.40 -4.46 10.69
CA ALA A 174 1.92 -4.78 12.04
C ALA A 174 2.77 -4.10 13.13
N MET A 175 4.05 -3.88 12.83
CA MET A 175 5.01 -3.23 13.73
C MET A 175 4.98 -1.70 13.66
N ALA A 176 4.06 -1.12 12.88
CA ALA A 176 3.93 0.32 12.75
C ALA A 176 3.75 0.97 14.12
N GLY A 177 4.60 1.95 14.45
CA GLY A 177 4.65 2.54 15.80
C GLY A 177 5.59 1.81 16.78
N GLY A 178 6.39 0.84 16.33
CA GLY A 178 7.48 0.22 17.10
C GLY A 178 7.13 -1.03 17.86
N GLY A 179 6.03 -1.68 17.49
CA GLY A 179 5.56 -2.87 18.19
C GLY A 179 4.28 -3.39 17.55
N ASP A 180 4.04 -4.67 17.76
CA ASP A 180 2.87 -5.37 17.26
C ASP A 180 1.59 -4.72 17.81
N ASN A 181 0.64 -4.42 16.93
CA ASN A 181 -0.59 -3.69 17.23
C ASN A 181 -0.37 -2.38 18.01
N ASN A 182 0.76 -1.69 17.83
CA ASN A 182 0.88 -0.33 18.36
C ASN A 182 -0.04 0.60 17.58
N LYS A 183 0.19 0.76 16.27
CA LYS A 183 -0.60 1.68 15.44
C LYS A 183 -1.80 1.04 14.75
N ARG A 184 -1.64 -0.17 14.20
CA ARG A 184 -2.66 -0.86 13.41
C ARG A 184 -3.25 -1.98 14.24
N GLY A 185 -4.48 -1.82 14.70
CA GLY A 185 -5.13 -2.84 15.52
C GLY A 185 -5.64 -4.05 14.74
N ASP A 186 -5.80 -3.90 13.43
CA ASP A 186 -6.32 -4.90 12.50
C ASP A 186 -5.22 -5.69 11.77
N LEU A 187 -3.94 -5.41 12.02
CA LEU A 187 -2.80 -6.09 11.42
C LEU A 187 -1.83 -6.55 12.50
N GLU A 188 -1.82 -7.86 12.77
CA GLU A 188 -1.02 -8.45 13.84
C GLU A 188 0.07 -9.36 13.27
N LEU A 189 1.23 -9.46 13.93
CA LEU A 189 2.30 -10.38 13.50
C LEU A 189 1.82 -11.84 13.38
N ALA A 190 0.83 -12.24 14.21
CA ALA A 190 0.21 -13.57 14.15
C ALA A 190 -0.43 -13.89 12.79
N MET A 191 -0.82 -12.88 12.01
CA MET A 191 -1.32 -13.04 10.64
C MET A 191 -0.23 -13.51 9.65
N GLY A 192 1.04 -13.40 10.03
CA GLY A 192 2.19 -13.87 9.25
C GLY A 192 2.45 -15.38 9.34
N ALA A 193 1.78 -16.07 10.27
CA ALA A 193 1.96 -17.51 10.48
C ALA A 193 1.50 -18.33 9.26
N ALA A 194 1.99 -19.57 9.14
CA ALA A 194 1.51 -20.49 8.10
C ALA A 194 0.03 -20.81 8.30
N ASP A 195 -0.36 -21.13 9.55
CA ASP A 195 -1.72 -21.40 9.96
C ASP A 195 -2.30 -20.19 10.69
N VAL A 196 -3.27 -19.52 10.07
CA VAL A 196 -3.99 -18.38 10.66
C VAL A 196 -5.37 -18.85 11.09
N SER A 197 -5.77 -18.51 12.32
CA SER A 197 -7.13 -18.82 12.81
C SER A 197 -8.17 -18.02 12.03
N LYS A 198 -9.31 -18.66 11.70
CA LYS A 198 -10.49 -17.97 11.14
C LYS A 198 -11.00 -16.85 12.03
N ASP A 199 -10.82 -16.99 13.34
CA ASP A 199 -11.20 -15.96 14.31
C ASP A 199 -10.33 -14.70 14.16
N LEU A 200 -9.05 -14.86 13.80
CA LEU A 200 -8.14 -13.76 13.54
C LEU A 200 -8.49 -13.09 12.20
N ASP A 201 -8.39 -13.83 11.10
CA ASP A 201 -8.78 -13.37 9.77
C ASP A 201 -9.20 -14.55 8.87
N VAL A 202 -10.40 -14.45 8.28
CA VAL A 202 -10.98 -15.53 7.45
C VAL A 202 -10.29 -15.68 6.10
N HIS A 203 -9.82 -14.59 5.48
CA HIS A 203 -9.18 -14.60 4.17
C HIS A 203 -7.78 -15.22 4.27
N MET A 204 -7.02 -14.78 5.28
CA MET A 204 -5.69 -15.30 5.56
C MET A 204 -5.75 -16.75 6.07
N SER A 205 -6.78 -17.13 6.83
CA SER A 205 -7.01 -18.54 7.18
C SER A 205 -7.28 -19.42 5.95
N ALA A 206 -7.81 -18.85 4.86
CA ALA A 206 -8.01 -19.53 3.59
C ALA A 206 -6.74 -19.56 2.71
N GLY A 207 -5.62 -19.07 3.23
CA GLY A 207 -4.33 -19.08 2.53
C GLY A 207 -4.05 -17.83 1.70
N MET A 208 -4.92 -16.81 1.74
CA MET A 208 -4.65 -15.56 1.04
C MET A 208 -3.43 -14.84 1.62
N THR A 209 -2.68 -14.23 0.70
CA THR A 209 -1.57 -13.31 0.92
C THR A 209 -2.03 -11.88 0.69
N CYS A 210 -1.23 -10.91 1.11
CA CYS A 210 -1.57 -9.49 0.99
C CYS A 210 -1.85 -9.11 -0.47
N GLN A 211 -1.03 -9.61 -1.38
CA GLN A 211 -1.09 -9.33 -2.82
C GLN A 211 -2.28 -9.94 -3.55
N ASP A 212 -3.00 -10.89 -2.95
CA ASP A 212 -4.24 -11.42 -3.54
C ASP A 212 -5.37 -10.38 -3.52
N CYS A 213 -5.25 -9.38 -2.65
CA CYS A 213 -6.16 -8.23 -2.56
C CYS A 213 -5.46 -6.93 -3.01
N HIS A 214 -4.26 -6.67 -2.47
CA HIS A 214 -3.40 -5.56 -2.82
C HIS A 214 -2.60 -5.87 -4.09
N THR A 215 -3.24 -5.70 -5.23
CA THR A 215 -2.58 -5.88 -6.54
C THR A 215 -1.41 -4.91 -6.70
N PHE A 216 -0.31 -5.41 -7.27
CA PHE A 216 0.84 -4.60 -7.64
C PHE A 216 0.93 -4.50 -9.17
N GLU A 217 1.08 -3.29 -9.69
CA GLU A 217 1.37 -3.00 -11.09
C GLU A 217 2.64 -2.17 -11.12
N ASP A 218 3.69 -2.67 -11.77
CA ASP A 218 5.01 -2.03 -11.78
C ASP A 218 5.45 -1.61 -10.36
N HIS A 219 5.36 -2.54 -9.39
CA HIS A 219 5.66 -2.32 -7.95
C HIS A 219 4.87 -1.21 -7.23
N HIS A 220 3.92 -0.56 -7.90
CA HIS A 220 2.94 0.32 -7.27
C HIS A 220 1.77 -0.51 -6.72
N VAL A 221 1.34 -0.23 -5.49
CA VAL A 221 0.36 -1.05 -4.77
C VAL A 221 -1.05 -0.46 -4.83
N SER A 222 -2.07 -1.31 -4.97
CA SER A 222 -3.45 -0.85 -4.81
C SER A 222 -3.90 -0.78 -3.35
N GLY A 223 -4.95 0.01 -3.13
CA GLY A 223 -5.60 0.12 -1.82
C GLY A 223 -5.25 1.39 -1.07
N ARG A 224 -6.29 2.01 -0.51
CA ARG A 224 -6.20 3.21 0.31
C ARG A 224 -7.19 3.14 1.47
N GLY A 225 -6.66 3.31 2.67
CA GLY A 225 -7.43 3.49 3.90
C GLY A 225 -7.63 4.97 4.25
N MET A 226 -8.36 5.22 5.34
CA MET A 226 -8.68 6.58 5.78
C MET A 226 -7.44 7.43 6.13
N ASP A 227 -6.35 6.82 6.61
CA ASP A 227 -5.16 7.54 7.05
C ASP A 227 -4.09 7.70 5.95
N LEU A 228 -4.31 7.10 4.78
CA LEU A 228 -3.43 7.23 3.63
C LEU A 228 -3.77 8.49 2.83
N ARG A 229 -2.71 9.22 2.47
CA ARG A 229 -2.80 10.55 1.85
C ARG A 229 -2.74 10.50 0.33
N VAL A 230 -2.18 9.42 -0.22
CA VAL A 230 -1.84 9.24 -1.64
C VAL A 230 -2.37 7.88 -2.08
N ASP A 231 -2.86 7.83 -3.31
CA ASP A 231 -3.15 6.59 -4.03
C ASP A 231 -1.93 6.24 -4.90
N ASP A 232 -1.28 5.10 -4.63
CA ASP A 232 -0.12 4.65 -5.43
C ASP A 232 -0.55 4.13 -6.81
N THR A 233 -1.79 3.61 -6.88
CA THR A 233 -2.48 3.24 -8.12
C THR A 233 -3.94 3.71 -8.04
N PRO A 234 -4.64 3.94 -9.16
CA PRO A 234 -6.06 4.27 -9.15
C PRO A 234 -6.97 3.08 -8.76
N THR A 235 -6.40 1.88 -8.60
CA THR A 235 -7.15 0.66 -8.33
C THR A 235 -7.69 0.66 -6.91
N VAL A 236 -9.01 0.59 -6.81
CA VAL A 236 -9.72 0.54 -5.55
C VAL A 236 -9.86 -0.90 -5.09
N ILE A 237 -9.44 -1.16 -3.86
CA ILE A 237 -9.74 -2.40 -3.15
C ILE A 237 -11.09 -2.25 -2.45
N SER A 238 -12.00 -3.19 -2.71
CA SER A 238 -13.30 -3.25 -2.05
C SER A 238 -13.78 -4.68 -1.86
N CYS A 239 -14.62 -4.90 -0.83
CA CYS A 239 -15.18 -6.22 -0.54
C CYS A 239 -16.19 -6.66 -1.59
N ASP A 240 -16.91 -5.70 -2.19
CA ASP A 240 -17.98 -5.92 -3.18
C ASP A 240 -17.47 -6.12 -4.61
N ASP A 241 -16.16 -6.34 -4.78
CA ASP A 241 -15.59 -6.75 -6.05
C ASP A 241 -16.21 -8.08 -6.51
N ALA A 242 -16.75 -8.10 -7.73
CA ALA A 242 -17.40 -9.27 -8.33
C ALA A 242 -16.44 -10.46 -8.56
N ARG A 243 -15.13 -10.23 -8.52
CA ARG A 243 -14.11 -11.30 -8.51
C ARG A 243 -14.13 -12.09 -7.20
N CYS A 244 -14.66 -11.51 -6.12
CA CYS A 244 -14.72 -12.10 -4.79
C CYS A 244 -16.17 -12.28 -4.30
N HIS A 245 -16.82 -11.21 -3.82
CA HIS A 245 -18.15 -11.29 -3.19
C HIS A 245 -19.27 -10.66 -4.03
N GLY A 246 -18.97 -9.65 -4.85
CA GLY A 246 -19.98 -8.86 -5.55
C GLY A 246 -20.81 -7.97 -4.63
N SER A 247 -21.77 -7.24 -5.22
CA SER A 247 -22.59 -6.23 -4.51
C SER A 247 -23.70 -6.80 -3.63
N GLU A 248 -24.13 -8.04 -3.89
CA GLU A 248 -25.23 -8.71 -3.18
C GLU A 248 -24.81 -10.10 -2.69
N PRO A 249 -23.82 -10.18 -1.77
CA PRO A 249 -23.21 -11.47 -1.40
C PRO A 249 -24.10 -12.34 -0.51
N HIS A 250 -25.19 -11.79 0.03
CA HIS A 250 -26.07 -12.53 0.95
C HIS A 250 -27.14 -13.32 0.17
N PRO A 251 -27.50 -14.54 0.60
CA PRO A 251 -28.45 -15.38 -0.12
C PRO A 251 -29.85 -14.77 -0.24
N GLU A 252 -30.33 -14.52 -1.47
CA GLU A 252 -31.66 -13.92 -1.72
C GLU A 252 -32.84 -14.83 -1.30
N GLY A 253 -32.59 -16.14 -1.14
CA GLY A 253 -33.57 -17.13 -0.76
C GLY A 253 -34.14 -16.95 0.66
N SER A 254 -33.51 -16.12 1.50
CA SER A 254 -34.00 -15.78 2.85
C SER A 254 -34.35 -14.30 2.98
N THR A 255 -35.27 -14.00 3.90
CA THR A 255 -35.63 -12.60 4.19
C THR A 255 -34.45 -11.84 4.78
N GLU A 256 -33.67 -12.51 5.62
CA GLU A 256 -32.46 -12.00 6.22
C GLU A 256 -31.42 -11.61 5.16
N GLY A 257 -31.17 -12.49 4.18
CA GLY A 257 -30.19 -12.21 3.13
C GLY A 257 -30.59 -11.02 2.25
N ARG A 258 -31.87 -10.93 1.86
CA ARG A 258 -32.38 -9.76 1.13
C ARG A 258 -32.26 -8.46 1.94
N ILE A 259 -32.57 -8.51 3.24
CA ILE A 259 -32.41 -7.36 4.13
C ILE A 259 -30.93 -6.97 4.24
N CYS A 260 -30.01 -7.93 4.40
CA CYS A 260 -28.58 -7.63 4.46
C CYS A 260 -28.06 -7.02 3.16
N ASN A 261 -28.50 -7.52 1.99
CA ASN A 261 -28.19 -6.86 0.70
C ASN A 261 -28.75 -5.43 0.65
N GLN A 262 -29.94 -5.17 1.17
CA GLN A 262 -30.46 -3.79 1.27
C GLN A 262 -29.61 -2.88 2.19
N HIS A 263 -28.95 -3.43 3.21
CA HIS A 263 -28.07 -2.63 4.07
C HIS A 263 -26.81 -2.15 3.36
N THR A 264 -26.32 -2.87 2.34
CA THR A 264 -25.09 -2.48 1.63
C THR A 264 -25.24 -1.16 0.86
N ASP A 265 -26.47 -0.69 0.64
CA ASP A 265 -26.78 0.67 0.14
C ASP A 265 -26.24 1.79 1.05
N ARG A 266 -25.97 1.51 2.34
CA ARG A 266 -25.58 2.51 3.35
C ARG A 266 -24.45 2.07 4.27
N LEU A 267 -24.34 0.77 4.56
CA LEU A 267 -23.33 0.21 5.45
C LEU A 267 -22.29 -0.52 4.63
N TYR A 268 -21.03 -0.09 4.75
CA TYR A 268 -19.94 -0.82 4.12
C TYR A 268 -19.66 -2.13 4.86
N CYS A 269 -19.21 -3.16 4.11
CA CYS A 269 -19.10 -4.54 4.58
C CYS A 269 -18.33 -4.68 5.90
N THR A 270 -17.26 -3.89 6.08
CA THR A 270 -16.41 -3.95 7.29
C THR A 270 -17.13 -3.54 8.56
N ALA A 271 -18.17 -2.71 8.49
CA ALA A 271 -18.98 -2.33 9.66
C ALA A 271 -19.76 -3.52 10.25
N CYS A 272 -20.08 -4.52 9.42
CA CYS A 272 -20.75 -5.74 9.87
C CYS A 272 -19.79 -6.91 10.09
N HIS A 273 -18.72 -7.00 9.28
CA HIS A 273 -17.84 -8.17 9.25
C HIS A 273 -16.53 -8.02 10.05
N ILE A 274 -16.17 -6.81 10.48
CA ILE A 274 -15.04 -6.56 11.38
C ILE A 274 -15.60 -6.01 12.69
N THR A 275 -15.95 -6.91 13.61
CA THR A 275 -16.61 -6.54 14.88
C THR A 275 -15.64 -6.28 16.02
N SER A 276 -14.38 -6.67 15.87
CA SER A 276 -13.30 -6.40 16.82
C SER A 276 -11.94 -6.41 16.11
N TYR A 277 -10.97 -5.76 16.73
CA TYR A 277 -9.56 -5.74 16.33
C TYR A 277 -8.69 -6.00 17.57
N GLY A 278 -7.38 -6.18 17.43
CA GLY A 278 -6.50 -6.55 18.54
C GLY A 278 -6.88 -7.89 19.17
N LYS A 279 -7.08 -8.91 18.33
CA LYS A 279 -7.63 -10.22 18.70
C LYS A 279 -6.59 -11.13 19.33
N ASN A 280 -5.36 -11.15 18.79
CA ASN A 280 -4.26 -11.96 19.34
C ASN A 280 -3.36 -11.13 20.28
N GLN A 281 -3.06 -9.89 19.88
CA GLN A 281 -2.24 -8.92 20.59
C GLN A 281 -3.10 -7.70 20.95
N SER A 282 -2.97 -7.23 22.20
CA SER A 282 -3.65 -6.00 22.61
C SER A 282 -3.21 -4.82 21.75
N VAL A 283 -4.08 -3.84 21.55
CA VAL A 283 -3.84 -2.66 20.72
C VAL A 283 -3.76 -1.41 21.59
N GLU A 284 -2.85 -0.51 21.25
CA GLU A 284 -2.81 0.82 21.87
C GLU A 284 -4.01 1.66 21.41
N VAL A 285 -4.88 2.02 22.35
CA VAL A 285 -6.11 2.79 22.09
C VAL A 285 -5.99 4.24 22.57
N SER A 286 -4.98 4.54 23.39
CA SER A 286 -4.72 5.90 23.86
C SER A 286 -3.25 6.07 24.23
N ARG A 287 -2.72 7.24 23.90
CA ARG A 287 -1.37 7.71 24.25
C ARG A 287 -1.43 9.14 24.76
N ASP A 288 -0.92 9.34 25.97
CA ASP A 288 -0.83 10.65 26.60
C ASP A 288 0.65 11.06 26.76
N TRP A 289 1.04 12.09 26.02
CA TRP A 289 2.38 12.69 26.05
C TRP A 289 2.55 13.75 27.15
N GLU A 290 1.47 14.22 27.77
CA GLU A 290 1.52 15.18 28.88
C GLU A 290 1.95 14.48 30.16
N ASN A 291 1.39 13.28 30.42
CA ASN A 291 1.75 12.47 31.57
C ASN A 291 2.82 11.42 31.21
N ARG A 292 4.08 11.71 31.54
CA ARG A 292 5.25 10.87 31.24
C ARG A 292 5.83 10.22 32.50
N THR A 293 6.22 8.95 32.40
CA THR A 293 6.88 8.20 33.47
C THR A 293 8.31 7.84 33.06
N LEU A 294 9.25 7.91 34.00
CA LEU A 294 10.62 7.43 33.80
C LEU A 294 10.59 5.90 33.87
N ALA A 295 10.95 5.23 32.78
CA ALA A 295 11.03 3.78 32.69
C ALA A 295 12.43 3.27 33.12
N ASP A 296 12.55 1.95 33.31
CA ASP A 296 13.78 1.28 33.76
C ASP A 296 14.95 1.40 32.76
N ASP A 297 14.65 1.69 31.50
CA ASP A 297 15.64 1.98 30.45
C ASP A 297 16.22 3.42 30.54
N GLY A 298 15.77 4.19 31.53
CA GLY A 298 16.20 5.57 31.75
C GLY A 298 15.54 6.58 30.81
N MET A 299 14.51 6.18 30.04
CA MET A 299 13.77 7.05 29.14
C MET A 299 12.40 7.43 29.70
N TYR A 300 11.92 8.63 29.33
CA TYR A 300 10.55 9.04 29.63
C TYR A 300 9.58 8.47 28.60
N HIS A 301 8.63 7.66 29.05
CA HIS A 301 7.59 7.08 28.21
C HIS A 301 6.25 7.77 28.44
N ALA A 302 5.49 7.91 27.35
CA ALA A 302 4.10 8.34 27.40
C ALA A 302 3.24 7.35 28.19
N THR A 303 2.17 7.84 28.80
CA THR A 303 1.16 6.94 29.39
C THR A 303 0.36 6.29 28.26
N ILE A 304 0.38 4.96 28.21
CA ILE A 304 -0.25 4.17 27.15
C ILE A 304 -1.36 3.30 27.74
N VAL A 305 -2.52 3.31 27.09
CA VAL A 305 -3.63 2.37 27.38
C VAL A 305 -3.73 1.38 26.23
N ARG A 306 -3.80 0.09 26.57
CA ARG A 306 -4.03 -0.99 25.61
C ARG A 306 -5.27 -1.77 25.95
N GLU A 307 -6.00 -2.18 24.92
CA GLU A 307 -7.19 -3.02 25.04
C GLU A 307 -7.04 -4.29 24.19
N SER A 308 -7.75 -5.36 24.57
CA SER A 308 -7.80 -6.59 23.78
C SER A 308 -9.21 -6.76 23.24
N ASN A 309 -9.34 -7.10 21.97
CA ASN A 309 -10.62 -7.24 21.29
C ASN A 309 -11.56 -6.01 21.38
N PRO A 310 -11.10 -4.74 21.35
CA PRO A 310 -12.02 -3.62 21.29
C PRO A 310 -12.90 -3.66 20.04
N ALA A 311 -14.12 -3.14 20.17
CA ALA A 311 -15.02 -2.93 19.04
C ALA A 311 -14.61 -1.67 18.25
N PRO A 312 -14.70 -1.66 16.91
CA PRO A 312 -14.48 -0.45 16.14
C PRO A 312 -15.53 0.64 16.43
N ILE A 313 -15.11 1.89 16.25
CA ILE A 313 -16.05 2.99 16.09
C ILE A 313 -16.53 3.06 14.63
N HIS A 314 -17.80 3.38 14.43
CA HIS A 314 -18.38 3.54 13.09
C HIS A 314 -18.59 5.02 12.79
N VAL A 315 -18.06 5.46 11.65
CA VAL A 315 -18.18 6.83 11.16
C VAL A 315 -18.63 6.83 9.70
N TRP A 316 -19.32 7.89 9.28
CA TRP A 316 -19.63 8.11 7.88
C TRP A 316 -18.35 8.42 7.12
N TRP A 317 -18.10 7.71 6.03
CA TRP A 317 -16.92 7.91 5.21
C TRP A 317 -17.28 7.80 3.73
N ASN A 318 -16.99 8.87 3.00
CA ASN A 318 -17.22 9.00 1.55
C ASN A 318 -15.91 8.88 0.76
N ARG A 319 -14.91 8.19 1.34
CA ARG A 319 -13.50 8.11 0.87
C ARG A 319 -12.67 9.38 0.97
N THR A 320 -13.22 10.52 1.34
CA THR A 320 -12.41 11.69 1.68
C THR A 320 -11.96 11.66 3.14
N SER A 321 -10.76 12.17 3.40
CA SER A 321 -10.17 12.26 4.74
C SER A 321 -9.66 13.66 5.01
N GLU A 322 -9.71 14.06 6.28
CA GLU A 322 -9.00 15.22 6.80
C GLU A 322 -7.69 14.73 7.43
N ILE A 323 -6.58 15.39 7.10
CA ILE A 323 -5.25 15.02 7.58
C ILE A 323 -4.45 16.27 7.95
N MET A 324 -3.62 16.13 8.98
CA MET A 324 -2.66 17.14 9.39
C MET A 324 -1.27 16.80 8.87
N ASP A 325 -0.62 17.79 8.27
CA ASP A 325 0.80 17.78 7.92
C ASP A 325 1.55 18.80 8.79
N LEU A 326 2.86 18.63 8.91
CA LEU A 326 3.73 19.46 9.76
C LEU A 326 3.67 20.96 9.42
N ALA A 327 3.35 21.30 8.17
CA ALA A 327 3.26 22.68 7.70
C ALA A 327 1.91 23.35 8.01
N ASP A 328 0.89 22.58 8.43
CA ASP A 328 -0.42 23.13 8.71
C ASP A 328 -0.42 23.97 9.99
N PRO A 329 -1.20 25.06 10.05
CA PRO A 329 -1.37 25.81 11.28
C PRO A 329 -2.09 24.97 12.34
N VAL A 330 -1.51 24.88 13.53
CA VAL A 330 -2.17 24.29 14.70
C VAL A 330 -3.03 25.35 15.37
N VAL A 331 -4.33 25.10 15.44
CA VAL A 331 -5.23 25.86 16.31
C VAL A 331 -5.34 25.09 17.61
N LEU A 332 -4.89 25.69 18.71
CA LEU A 332 -5.17 25.15 20.04
C LEU A 332 -6.68 25.24 20.25
N ASP A 333 -7.31 24.09 20.49
CA ASP A 333 -8.71 24.04 20.90
C ASP A 333 -8.84 24.85 22.20
N ASP A 334 -9.70 25.87 22.19
CA ASP A 334 -9.96 26.78 23.30
C ASP A 334 -10.83 26.14 24.41
N GLY A 335 -11.00 24.82 24.36
CA GLY A 335 -11.43 23.99 25.48
C GLY A 335 -12.94 23.84 25.58
N VAL A 336 -13.65 23.82 24.46
CA VAL A 336 -15.10 23.51 24.44
C VAL A 336 -15.33 22.19 23.70
N VAL A 337 -15.10 21.10 24.43
CA VAL A 337 -15.68 19.77 24.14
C VAL A 337 -16.87 19.56 25.06
#